data_AF-A0AAQ1JUA4-F1
#
_entry.id   AF-A0AAQ1JUA4-F1
#
_cell.length_a   1.000
_cell.length_b   1.000
_cell.length_c   1.000
_cell.angle_alpha   90.00
_cell.angle_beta   90.00
_cell.angle_gamma   90.00
#
_symmetry.space_group_name_H-M   'P 1'
#
loop_
_entity.id
_entity.type
_entity.pdbx_description
1 polymer ?
#
loop_
_entity_poly.entity_id
_entity_poly.type
_entity_poly.pdbx_seq_one_letter_code
_entity_poly.pdbx_strand_id
1 'polypeptide(L)'
;MTIERLVREFGPYIGWSQKVTEQGQIKKHFTTKHRETVTDEKSGQKKTKTTIEHHYRVVDTGKPSTVILNILGSKLNYPSPSVFSESQYKNIATELNVEIAAVKAIVQQESGGKPFLENGLPPILYERGHFFDLSVKKIKIESGSKKGAGKKKNIANPYPRNPDLCLKGSGNYGAEGLHQYEKLVRAAALDFDIAIQACSWGGFQILGEYYSECGCSTAFEFANKFMSGTEGQVQIFIAFMKNIKPGAVQGLRQHNWGKVAESYNGIYWQSTNPDYAANLKIFYEKFK
;
A
#
# COMPACT_ATOMS: atom_id res chain seq x y z
N MET A 1 -4.24 13.77 -2.37
CA MET A 1 -5.29 13.20 -1.48
C MET A 1 -4.69 13.03 -0.10
N THR A 2 -5.39 13.38 0.99
CA THR A 2 -4.95 13.06 2.37
C THR A 2 -5.73 11.88 2.94
N ILE A 3 -5.19 11.21 3.96
CA ILE A 3 -5.85 10.07 4.61
C ILE A 3 -7.14 10.49 5.30
N GLU A 4 -7.16 11.67 5.91
CA GLU A 4 -8.35 12.22 6.54
C GLU A 4 -9.45 12.47 5.52
N ARG A 5 -9.11 13.07 4.37
CA ARG A 5 -10.05 13.27 3.28
C ARG A 5 -10.55 11.94 2.71
N LEU A 6 -9.65 10.97 2.52
CA LEU A 6 -10.00 9.64 2.04
C LEU A 6 -11.01 8.95 2.97
N VAL A 7 -10.78 8.98 4.28
CA VAL A 7 -11.65 8.29 5.25
C VAL A 7 -12.94 9.06 5.51
N ARG A 8 -12.87 10.39 5.67
CA ARG A 8 -14.04 11.20 6.07
C ARG A 8 -14.96 11.55 4.91
N GLU A 9 -14.42 11.94 3.75
CA GLU A 9 -15.23 12.34 2.59
C GLU A 9 -15.53 11.15 1.69
N PHE A 10 -14.52 10.31 1.44
CA PHE A 10 -14.63 9.22 0.47
C PHE A 10 -14.94 7.86 1.09
N GLY A 11 -14.79 7.71 2.40
CA GLY A 11 -15.04 6.48 3.15
C GLY A 11 -16.38 5.80 2.83
N PRO A 12 -17.52 6.52 2.80
CA PRO A 12 -18.82 5.93 2.46
C PRO A 12 -18.89 5.28 1.07
N TYR A 13 -17.99 5.66 0.17
CA TYR A 13 -17.94 5.15 -1.20
C TYR A 13 -16.82 4.11 -1.40
N ILE A 14 -15.94 3.89 -0.40
CA ILE A 14 -14.89 2.87 -0.47
C ILE A 14 -15.56 1.49 -0.34
N GLY A 15 -15.33 0.63 -1.33
CA GLY A 15 -16.02 -0.67 -1.44
C GLY A 15 -17.45 -0.59 -1.98
N TRP A 16 -17.99 0.63 -2.19
CA TRP A 16 -19.25 0.80 -2.90
C TRP A 16 -19.08 0.34 -4.34
N SER A 17 -19.84 -0.68 -4.71
CA SER A 17 -19.85 -1.22 -6.06
C SER A 17 -21.26 -1.24 -6.61
N GLN A 18 -21.42 -0.72 -7.81
CA GLN A 18 -22.65 -0.91 -8.57
C GLN A 18 -22.50 -2.18 -9.39
N LYS A 19 -23.40 -3.14 -9.19
CA LYS A 19 -23.52 -4.31 -10.05
C LYS A 19 -24.40 -3.92 -11.23
N VAL A 20 -23.82 -3.89 -12.42
CA VAL A 20 -24.56 -3.70 -13.67
C VAL A 20 -24.56 -5.03 -14.40
N THR A 21 -25.74 -5.49 -14.78
CA THR A 21 -25.88 -6.66 -15.64
C THR A 21 -25.98 -6.18 -17.07
N GLU A 22 -24.92 -6.38 -17.84
CA GLU A 22 -24.89 -6.02 -19.27
C GLU A 22 -25.30 -7.22 -20.12
N GLN A 23 -26.19 -7.00 -21.09
CA GLN A 23 -26.43 -7.94 -22.19
C GLN A 23 -25.61 -7.46 -23.40
N GLY A 24 -24.42 -8.03 -23.54
CA GLY A 24 -23.49 -7.70 -24.63
C GLY A 24 -22.14 -7.18 -24.14
N GLN A 25 -21.14 -7.19 -25.03
CA GLN A 25 -19.77 -6.75 -24.76
C GLN A 25 -19.36 -5.70 -25.79
N ILE A 26 -18.76 -4.60 -25.34
CA ILE A 26 -18.12 -3.62 -26.22
C ILE A 26 -16.74 -4.16 -26.61
N LYS A 27 -16.54 -4.49 -27.89
CA LYS A 27 -15.21 -4.83 -28.43
C LYS A 27 -14.62 -3.59 -29.12
N LYS A 28 -13.41 -3.20 -28.70
CA LYS A 28 -12.62 -2.18 -29.41
C LYS A 28 -12.26 -2.74 -30.79
N HIS A 29 -12.69 -2.06 -31.85
CA HIS A 29 -12.58 -2.58 -33.22
C HIS A 29 -11.27 -2.12 -33.87
N PHE A 30 -11.04 -0.81 -33.95
CA PHE A 30 -9.78 -0.21 -34.40
C PHE A 30 -9.72 1.28 -34.01
N THR A 31 -8.56 1.90 -34.17
CA THR A 31 -8.38 3.35 -33.96
C THR A 31 -7.90 4.01 -35.25
N THR A 32 -8.45 5.18 -35.55
CA THR A 32 -8.04 6.01 -36.69
C THR A 32 -7.28 7.23 -36.17
N LYS A 33 -6.15 7.58 -36.77
CA LYS A 33 -5.34 8.74 -36.36
C LYS A 33 -5.40 9.82 -37.42
N HIS A 34 -5.87 11.00 -37.04
CA HIS A 34 -5.87 12.20 -37.87
C HIS A 34 -4.82 13.16 -37.35
N ARG A 35 -3.92 13.64 -38.22
CA ARG A 35 -2.90 14.62 -37.88
C ARG A 35 -3.17 15.90 -38.65
N GLU A 36 -3.32 17.00 -37.92
CA GLU A 36 -3.49 18.33 -38.48
C GLU A 36 -2.39 19.23 -37.94
N THR A 37 -1.77 20.01 -38.82
CA THR A 37 -0.78 21.01 -38.42
C THR A 37 -1.50 22.33 -38.22
N VAL A 38 -1.63 22.76 -36.97
CA VAL A 38 -2.25 24.04 -36.62
C VAL A 38 -1.15 25.04 -36.33
N THR A 39 -1.21 26.21 -36.96
CA THR A 39 -0.26 27.28 -36.68
C THR A 39 -0.83 28.17 -35.58
N ASP A 40 -0.07 28.36 -34.52
CA ASP A 40 -0.45 29.18 -33.37
C ASP A 40 -0.42 30.66 -33.78
N GLU A 41 -1.59 31.31 -33.83
CA GLU A 41 -1.77 32.66 -34.39
C GLU A 41 -0.96 33.76 -33.67
N LYS A 42 -0.53 33.53 -32.42
CA LYS A 42 0.26 34.50 -31.63
C LYS A 42 1.76 34.28 -31.74
N SER A 43 2.21 33.05 -31.94
CA SER A 43 3.64 32.69 -31.91
C SER A 43 4.20 32.24 -33.27
N GLY A 44 3.35 32.02 -34.28
CA GLY A 44 3.73 31.56 -35.61
C GLY A 44 4.27 30.13 -35.66
N GLN A 45 4.34 29.43 -34.51
CA GLN A 45 4.85 28.07 -34.44
C GLN A 45 3.80 27.06 -34.92
N LYS A 46 4.23 26.16 -35.82
CA LYS A 46 3.43 25.02 -36.28
C LYS A 46 3.39 23.94 -35.21
N LYS A 47 2.20 23.61 -34.71
CA LYS A 47 1.96 22.53 -33.75
C LYS A 47 1.16 21.42 -34.41
N THR A 48 1.62 20.17 -34.28
CA THR A 48 0.89 19.01 -34.80
C THR A 48 -0.14 18.55 -33.78
N LYS A 49 -1.42 18.74 -34.10
CA LYS A 49 -2.54 18.15 -33.36
C LYS A 49 -2.79 16.74 -33.89
N THR A 50 -2.70 15.73 -33.04
CA THR A 50 -3.10 14.36 -33.39
C THR A 50 -4.41 14.03 -32.71
N THR A 51 -5.47 13.84 -33.48
CA THR A 51 -6.76 13.32 -33.02
C THR A 51 -6.77 11.81 -33.21
N ILE A 52 -7.04 11.06 -32.15
CA ILE A 52 -7.19 9.60 -32.21
C ILE A 52 -8.68 9.30 -32.04
N GLU A 53 -9.31 8.80 -33.10
CA GLU A 53 -10.69 8.35 -33.08
C GLU A 53 -10.74 6.86 -32.73
N HIS A 54 -11.62 6.49 -31.81
CA HIS A 54 -11.76 5.13 -31.32
C HIS A 54 -13.09 4.54 -31.81
N HIS A 55 -13.04 3.48 -32.62
CA HIS A 55 -14.23 2.79 -33.10
C HIS A 55 -14.52 1.55 -32.24
N TYR A 56 -15.77 1.44 -31.77
CA TYR A 56 -16.25 0.36 -30.91
C TYR A 56 -17.43 -0.36 -31.57
N ARG A 57 -17.49 -1.68 -31.40
CA ARG A 57 -18.64 -2.50 -31.83
C ARG A 57 -19.28 -3.15 -30.60
N VAL A 58 -20.59 -2.98 -30.46
CA VAL A 58 -21.38 -3.72 -29.46
C VAL A 58 -21.71 -5.09 -30.05
N VAL A 59 -21.44 -6.16 -29.31
CA VAL A 59 -21.79 -7.53 -29.67
C VAL A 59 -22.71 -8.07 -28.61
N ASP A 60 -23.90 -8.51 -28.98
CA ASP A 60 -24.76 -9.27 -28.08
C ASP A 60 -24.12 -10.65 -27.83
N THR A 61 -23.84 -10.93 -26.56
CA THR A 61 -23.19 -12.17 -26.13
C THR A 61 -24.19 -13.25 -25.73
N GLY A 62 -25.49 -12.93 -25.65
CA GLY A 62 -26.54 -13.83 -25.16
C GLY A 62 -26.36 -14.29 -23.72
N LYS A 63 -25.34 -13.78 -23.00
CA LYS A 63 -24.97 -14.17 -21.65
C LYS A 63 -24.80 -12.90 -20.80
N PRO A 64 -25.67 -12.66 -19.81
CA PRO A 64 -25.53 -11.51 -18.94
C PRO A 64 -24.18 -11.57 -18.21
N SER A 65 -23.36 -10.52 -18.34
CA SER A 65 -22.14 -10.35 -17.55
C SER A 65 -22.39 -9.33 -16.45
N THR A 66 -22.16 -9.73 -15.20
CA THR A 66 -22.16 -8.78 -14.07
C THR A 66 -20.84 -8.04 -14.05
N VAL A 67 -20.89 -6.74 -14.32
CA VAL A 67 -19.74 -5.83 -14.14
C VAL A 67 -19.89 -5.16 -12.79
N ILE A 68 -18.85 -5.24 -11.97
CA ILE A 68 -18.75 -4.56 -10.68
C ILE A 68 -18.01 -3.25 -10.92
N LEU A 69 -18.73 -2.12 -10.88
CA LEU A 69 -18.13 -0.80 -11.08
C LEU A 69 -17.84 -0.14 -9.73
N ASN A 70 -16.56 -0.01 -9.38
CA ASN A 70 -16.11 0.79 -8.23
C ASN A 70 -15.95 2.24 -8.68
N ILE A 71 -16.92 3.10 -8.38
CA ILE A 71 -16.94 4.51 -8.83
C ILE A 71 -15.70 5.28 -8.34
N LEU A 72 -15.26 5.05 -7.10
CA LEU A 72 -14.07 5.72 -6.58
C LEU A 72 -12.78 5.26 -7.26
N GLY A 73 -12.62 3.95 -7.45
CA GLY A 73 -11.40 3.37 -8.01
C GLY A 73 -11.12 3.82 -9.44
N SER A 74 -12.17 4.15 -10.20
CA SER A 74 -12.07 4.64 -11.58
C SER A 74 -11.84 6.16 -11.70
N LYS A 75 -12.02 6.93 -10.62
CA LYS A 75 -11.91 8.40 -10.59
C LYS A 75 -10.71 8.91 -9.78
N LEU A 76 -10.18 8.10 -8.87
CA LEU A 76 -8.89 8.33 -8.21
C LEU A 76 -7.77 8.07 -9.23
N ASN A 77 -7.48 9.07 -10.07
CA ASN A 77 -6.33 9.03 -10.97
C ASN A 77 -5.12 9.69 -10.28
N TYR A 78 -4.83 9.28 -9.04
CA TYR A 78 -3.89 9.98 -8.16
C TYR A 78 -3.14 9.03 -7.22
N PRO A 79 -1.79 8.95 -7.32
CA PRO A 79 -0.94 9.46 -8.41
C PRO A 79 -1.13 8.64 -9.70
N SER A 80 -0.60 9.13 -10.83
CA SER A 80 -0.39 8.32 -12.05
C SER A 80 0.28 6.99 -11.71
N PRO A 81 0.21 5.93 -12.56
CA PRO A 81 0.95 4.69 -12.35
C PRO A 81 2.46 5.00 -12.29
N SER A 82 2.93 5.28 -11.09
CA SER A 82 4.29 5.67 -10.79
C SER A 82 4.98 4.45 -10.23
N VAL A 83 6.13 4.12 -10.79
CA VAL A 83 7.05 3.14 -10.23
C VAL A 83 8.15 3.89 -9.49
N PHE A 84 8.87 3.20 -8.62
CA PHE A 84 10.12 3.76 -8.10
C PHE A 84 11.10 3.97 -9.26
N SER A 85 11.65 5.18 -9.36
CA SER A 85 12.62 5.53 -10.38
C SER A 85 14.03 5.00 -10.03
N GLU A 86 14.89 4.86 -11.03
CA GLU A 86 16.28 4.46 -10.82
C GLU A 86 17.04 5.44 -9.90
N SER A 87 16.75 6.74 -9.98
CA SER A 87 17.34 7.73 -9.08
C SER A 87 16.91 7.53 -7.63
N GLN A 88 15.65 7.12 -7.40
CA GLN A 88 15.16 6.78 -6.05
C GLN A 88 15.83 5.51 -5.52
N TYR A 89 15.98 4.47 -6.34
CA TYR A 89 16.74 3.29 -5.93
C TYR A 89 18.20 3.62 -5.60
N LYS A 90 18.83 4.47 -6.41
CA LYS A 90 20.20 4.96 -6.14
C LYS A 90 20.26 5.75 -4.83
N ASN A 91 19.29 6.64 -4.58
CA ASN A 91 19.21 7.39 -3.33
C ASN A 91 19.13 6.47 -2.12
N ILE A 92 18.21 5.49 -2.13
CA ILE A 92 18.10 4.50 -1.06
C ILE A 92 19.42 3.74 -0.87
N ALA A 93 20.02 3.26 -1.96
CA ALA A 93 21.26 2.52 -1.93
C ALA A 93 22.41 3.33 -1.30
N THR A 94 22.53 4.61 -1.65
CA THR A 94 23.51 5.53 -1.06
C THR A 94 23.23 5.75 0.43
N GLU A 95 21.99 6.10 0.79
CA GLU A 95 21.60 6.38 2.17
C GLU A 95 21.77 5.18 3.12
N LEU A 96 21.57 3.97 2.60
CA LEU A 96 21.72 2.73 3.35
C LEU A 96 23.10 2.09 3.14
N ASN A 97 23.97 2.65 2.28
CA ASN A 97 25.25 2.07 1.87
C ASN A 97 25.12 0.59 1.48
N VAL A 98 24.19 0.27 0.59
CA VAL A 98 23.91 -1.09 0.05
C VAL A 98 23.92 -1.06 -1.47
N GLU A 99 23.96 -2.21 -2.12
CA GLU A 99 23.83 -2.28 -3.58
C GLU A 99 22.41 -1.94 -4.06
N ILE A 100 22.32 -1.29 -5.23
CA ILE A 100 21.03 -0.97 -5.87
C ILE A 100 20.19 -2.22 -6.11
N ALA A 101 20.83 -3.32 -6.56
CA ALA A 101 20.16 -4.60 -6.79
C ALA A 101 19.54 -5.17 -5.51
N ALA A 102 20.21 -5.00 -4.35
CA ALA A 102 19.69 -5.44 -3.06
C ALA A 102 18.46 -4.64 -2.63
N VAL A 103 18.43 -3.32 -2.92
CA VAL A 103 17.24 -2.50 -2.73
C VAL A 103 16.10 -2.95 -3.66
N LYS A 104 16.36 -3.17 -4.95
CA LYS A 104 15.32 -3.64 -5.87
C LYS A 104 14.76 -5.00 -5.45
N ALA A 105 15.60 -5.89 -4.92
CA ALA A 105 15.19 -7.19 -4.41
C ALA A 105 14.18 -7.08 -3.25
N ILE A 106 14.43 -6.20 -2.28
CA ILE A 106 13.50 -6.05 -1.15
C ILE A 106 12.18 -5.43 -1.60
N VAL A 107 12.21 -4.43 -2.49
CA VAL A 107 10.96 -3.83 -3.03
C VAL A 107 10.16 -4.84 -3.84
N GLN A 108 10.83 -5.70 -4.61
CA GLN A 108 10.19 -6.79 -5.34
C GLN A 108 9.55 -7.83 -4.40
N GLN A 109 10.21 -8.14 -3.28
CA GLN A 109 9.69 -9.07 -2.26
C GLN A 109 8.45 -8.52 -1.55
N GLU A 110 8.42 -7.23 -1.20
CA GLU A 110 7.33 -6.66 -0.38
C GLU A 110 6.08 -6.30 -1.16
N SER A 111 6.21 -5.79 -2.38
CA SER A 111 5.05 -5.26 -3.14
C SER A 111 5.05 -5.64 -4.62
N GLY A 112 5.97 -6.51 -5.03
CA GLY A 112 6.18 -6.78 -6.45
C GLY A 112 6.66 -5.56 -7.24
N GLY A 113 7.27 -4.56 -6.58
CA GLY A 113 7.71 -3.33 -7.21
C GLY A 113 6.65 -2.24 -7.36
N LYS A 114 5.45 -2.40 -6.77
CA LYS A 114 4.29 -1.53 -7.00
C LYS A 114 4.03 -0.61 -5.80
N PRO A 115 4.38 0.69 -5.88
CA PRO A 115 4.11 1.64 -4.80
C PRO A 115 2.64 2.07 -4.71
N PHE A 116 1.85 1.82 -5.75
CA PHE A 116 0.43 2.18 -5.83
C PHE A 116 -0.36 1.08 -6.53
N LEU A 117 -1.63 0.96 -6.12
CA LEU A 117 -2.66 0.17 -6.78
C LEU A 117 -3.11 0.86 -8.09
N GLU A 118 -3.88 0.15 -8.91
CA GLU A 118 -4.40 0.71 -10.18
C GLU A 118 -5.30 1.95 -9.99
N ASN A 119 -5.89 2.10 -8.81
CA ASN A 119 -6.69 3.27 -8.42
C ASN A 119 -5.85 4.39 -7.76
N GLY A 120 -4.52 4.34 -7.86
CA GLY A 120 -3.62 5.36 -7.32
C GLY A 120 -3.44 5.36 -5.80
N LEU A 121 -4.17 4.56 -5.04
CA LEU A 121 -3.94 4.44 -3.59
C LEU A 121 -2.71 3.57 -3.30
N PRO A 122 -1.89 3.86 -2.29
CA PRO A 122 -0.82 2.95 -1.89
C PRO A 122 -1.42 1.60 -1.47
N PRO A 123 -0.82 0.45 -1.79
CA PRO A 123 -1.30 -0.81 -1.24
C PRO A 123 -1.21 -0.76 0.29
N ILE A 124 -2.25 -1.26 0.96
CA ILE A 124 -2.23 -1.42 2.41
C ILE A 124 -2.62 -2.83 2.80
N LEU A 125 -2.17 -3.25 3.98
CA LEU A 125 -2.64 -4.46 4.65
C LEU A 125 -3.14 -4.08 6.04
N TYR A 126 -4.41 -4.35 6.34
CA TYR A 126 -4.99 -4.08 7.65
C TYR A 126 -4.79 -5.25 8.61
N GLU A 127 -4.12 -5.00 9.73
CA GLU A 127 -3.77 -5.99 10.74
C GLU A 127 -4.70 -5.94 11.95
N ARG A 128 -5.81 -6.70 11.91
CA ARG A 128 -6.82 -6.73 13.00
C ARG A 128 -6.25 -7.10 14.37
N GLY A 129 -5.22 -7.94 14.40
CA GLY A 129 -4.50 -8.34 15.61
C GLY A 129 -3.70 -7.18 16.19
N HIS A 130 -3.04 -6.43 15.31
CA HIS A 130 -2.31 -5.24 15.70
C HIS A 130 -3.24 -4.13 16.20
N PHE A 131 -4.38 -3.92 15.52
CA PHE A 131 -5.43 -3.01 15.99
C PHE A 131 -5.91 -3.39 17.40
N PHE A 132 -6.13 -4.68 17.66
CA PHE A 132 -6.47 -5.18 18.99
C PHE A 132 -5.38 -4.86 20.02
N ASP A 133 -4.12 -5.16 19.73
CA ASP A 133 -3.01 -4.97 20.68
C ASP A 133 -2.79 -3.49 21.02
N LEU A 134 -2.87 -2.61 20.02
CA LEU A 134 -2.80 -1.16 20.20
C LEU A 134 -4.01 -0.61 20.99
N SER A 135 -5.22 -1.09 20.69
CA SER A 135 -6.44 -0.68 21.41
C SER A 135 -6.37 -1.05 22.89
N VAL A 136 -5.91 -2.28 23.18
CA VAL A 136 -5.67 -2.75 24.54
C VAL A 136 -4.59 -1.91 25.23
N LYS A 137 -3.50 -1.58 24.52
CA LYS A 137 -2.42 -0.73 25.06
C LYS A 137 -2.93 0.66 25.43
N LYS A 138 -3.72 1.30 24.55
CA LYS A 138 -4.35 2.59 24.80
C LYS A 138 -5.24 2.58 26.05
N ILE A 139 -6.16 1.62 26.16
CA ILE A 139 -7.06 1.47 27.33
C ILE A 139 -6.27 1.27 28.64
N LYS A 140 -5.16 0.54 28.61
CA LYS A 140 -4.31 0.35 29.79
C LYS A 140 -3.62 1.65 30.23
N ILE A 141 -3.17 2.45 29.27
CA ILE A 141 -2.55 3.75 29.53
C ILE A 141 -3.60 4.70 30.13
N GLU A 142 -4.77 4.81 29.51
CA GLU A 142 -5.85 5.69 29.93
C GLU A 142 -6.43 5.32 31.31
N SER A 143 -6.51 4.01 31.62
CA SER A 143 -7.00 3.54 32.91
C SER A 143 -5.96 3.61 34.05
N GLY A 144 -4.75 4.10 33.79
CA GLY A 144 -3.67 4.18 34.78
C GLY A 144 -3.20 2.83 35.32
N SER A 145 -3.55 1.73 34.64
CA SER A 145 -3.19 0.37 35.01
C SER A 145 -1.68 0.18 34.87
N LYS A 146 -0.92 0.34 35.96
CA LYS A 146 0.52 0.03 36.00
C LYS A 146 0.75 -1.42 35.59
N LYS A 147 1.93 -1.71 35.00
CA LYS A 147 2.42 -3.06 34.64
C LYS A 147 2.46 -3.98 35.87
N GLY A 148 1.31 -4.47 36.32
CA GLY A 148 1.23 -5.51 37.34
C GLY A 148 1.58 -6.84 36.70
N ALA A 149 2.59 -7.52 37.24
CA ALA A 149 2.95 -8.91 36.93
C ALA A 149 1.88 -9.91 37.41
N GLY A 150 0.61 -9.63 37.12
CA GLY A 150 -0.53 -10.50 37.40
C GLY A 150 -0.79 -11.39 36.18
N LYS A 151 -1.13 -12.66 36.43
CA LYS A 151 -1.51 -13.70 35.45
C LYS A 151 -2.23 -13.11 34.23
N LYS A 152 -1.86 -13.57 33.02
CA LYS A 152 -2.51 -13.26 31.73
C LYS A 152 -4.03 -13.46 31.82
N LYS A 153 -4.77 -12.48 32.35
CA LYS A 153 -6.22 -12.44 32.23
C LYS A 153 -6.52 -12.37 30.75
N ASN A 154 -7.50 -13.14 30.27
CA ASN A 154 -8.04 -12.96 28.93
C ASN A 154 -8.48 -11.51 28.82
N ILE A 155 -7.72 -10.72 28.06
CA ILE A 155 -8.04 -9.32 27.83
C ILE A 155 -9.27 -9.34 26.93
N ALA A 156 -10.36 -8.75 27.42
CA ALA A 156 -11.57 -8.62 26.63
C ALA A 156 -11.28 -7.81 25.36
N ASN A 157 -11.93 -8.20 24.27
CA ASN A 157 -11.86 -7.45 23.02
C ASN A 157 -12.38 -6.02 23.24
N PRO A 158 -11.58 -4.97 22.96
CA PRO A 158 -12.03 -3.59 23.05
C PRO A 158 -13.27 -3.29 22.19
N TYR A 159 -13.40 -3.97 21.05
CA TYR A 159 -14.50 -3.80 20.10
C TYR A 159 -15.16 -5.15 19.76
N PRO A 160 -15.91 -5.75 20.70
CA PRO A 160 -16.43 -7.12 20.56
C PRO A 160 -17.49 -7.26 19.46
N ARG A 161 -18.11 -6.16 19.04
CA ARG A 161 -19.08 -6.11 17.93
C ARG A 161 -18.39 -6.09 16.55
N ASN A 162 -17.06 -6.01 16.50
CA ASN A 162 -16.27 -5.87 15.27
C ASN A 162 -15.11 -6.88 15.21
N PRO A 163 -15.36 -8.20 15.35
CA PRO A 163 -14.30 -9.22 15.41
C PRO A 163 -13.51 -9.38 14.09
N ASP A 164 -14.03 -8.86 12.99
CA ASP A 164 -13.33 -8.80 11.70
C ASP A 164 -12.29 -7.66 11.66
N LEU A 165 -12.48 -6.62 12.48
CA LEU A 165 -11.59 -5.46 12.59
C LEU A 165 -10.69 -5.52 13.82
N CYS A 166 -11.16 -6.08 14.92
CA CYS A 166 -10.42 -6.13 16.18
C CYS A 166 -10.55 -7.55 16.75
N LEU A 167 -9.51 -8.36 16.62
CA LEU A 167 -9.44 -9.67 17.27
C LEU A 167 -7.99 -10.09 17.40
N LYS A 168 -7.63 -10.69 18.53
CA LYS A 168 -6.28 -11.20 18.75
C LYS A 168 -5.88 -12.26 17.72
N GLY A 169 -4.63 -12.20 17.29
CA GLY A 169 -4.04 -13.12 16.31
C GLY A 169 -3.98 -12.53 14.90
N SER A 170 -3.15 -13.13 14.06
CA SER A 170 -2.96 -12.73 12.66
C SER A 170 -4.01 -13.38 11.75
N GLY A 171 -4.01 -12.97 10.47
CA GLY A 171 -4.87 -13.54 9.44
C GLY A 171 -6.27 -12.94 9.36
N ASN A 172 -7.11 -13.57 8.53
CA ASN A 172 -8.40 -13.04 8.06
C ASN A 172 -8.24 -11.65 7.40
N TYR A 173 -7.21 -11.50 6.58
CA TYR A 173 -6.95 -10.25 5.86
C TYR A 173 -8.08 -9.94 4.88
N GLY A 174 -8.59 -10.95 4.19
CA GLY A 174 -9.58 -10.80 3.12
C GLY A 174 -8.89 -10.52 1.78
N ALA A 175 -9.64 -9.98 0.81
CA ALA A 175 -9.08 -9.60 -0.48
C ALA A 175 -8.08 -8.44 -0.36
N GLU A 176 -7.12 -8.36 -1.28
CA GLU A 176 -6.20 -7.23 -1.38
C GLU A 176 -6.89 -5.96 -1.93
N GLY A 177 -6.14 -4.86 -2.01
CA GLY A 177 -6.61 -3.63 -2.65
C GLY A 177 -7.71 -2.91 -1.85
N LEU A 178 -8.82 -2.56 -2.52
CA LEU A 178 -9.88 -1.74 -1.91
C LEU A 178 -10.55 -2.38 -0.70
N HIS A 179 -10.55 -3.71 -0.57
CA HIS A 179 -11.11 -4.36 0.61
C HIS A 179 -10.29 -4.04 1.88
N GLN A 180 -8.98 -3.87 1.77
CA GLN A 180 -8.16 -3.44 2.90
C GLN A 180 -8.50 -2.00 3.31
N TYR A 181 -8.79 -1.14 2.34
CA TYR A 181 -9.28 0.22 2.59
C TYR A 181 -10.67 0.27 3.22
N GLU A 182 -11.58 -0.64 2.83
CA GLU A 182 -12.88 -0.80 3.48
C GLU A 182 -12.71 -1.12 4.99
N LYS A 183 -11.80 -2.05 5.33
CA LYS A 183 -11.47 -2.37 6.72
C LYS A 183 -10.87 -1.17 7.45
N LEU A 184 -9.93 -0.45 6.83
CA LEU A 184 -9.36 0.77 7.39
C LEU A 184 -10.42 1.84 7.69
N VAL A 185 -11.35 2.11 6.76
CA VAL A 185 -12.43 3.09 6.96
C VAL A 185 -13.33 2.68 8.13
N ARG A 186 -13.72 1.40 8.20
CA ARG A 186 -14.57 0.88 9.27
C ARG A 186 -13.84 0.90 10.62
N ALA A 187 -12.55 0.57 10.64
CA ALA A 187 -11.73 0.62 11.85
C ALA A 187 -11.48 2.06 12.31
N ALA A 188 -11.34 3.00 11.38
CA ALA A 188 -11.16 4.41 11.67
C ALA A 188 -12.38 5.05 12.34
N ALA A 189 -13.58 4.49 12.13
CA ALA A 189 -14.78 4.88 12.87
C ALA A 189 -14.75 4.42 14.33
N LEU A 190 -13.93 3.42 14.68
CA LEU A 190 -13.70 2.96 16.05
C LEU A 190 -12.57 3.76 16.72
N ASP A 191 -11.41 3.80 16.08
CA ASP A 191 -10.25 4.60 16.51
C ASP A 191 -9.37 4.93 15.31
N PHE A 192 -9.37 6.20 14.89
CA PHE A 192 -8.71 6.59 13.64
C PHE A 192 -7.19 6.49 13.70
N ASP A 193 -6.59 6.89 14.81
CA ASP A 193 -5.13 6.87 14.96
C ASP A 193 -4.61 5.43 15.01
N ILE A 194 -5.27 4.56 15.79
CA ILE A 194 -4.92 3.14 15.86
C ILE A 194 -5.19 2.43 14.52
N ALA A 195 -6.25 2.79 13.80
CA ALA A 195 -6.56 2.19 12.51
C ALA A 195 -5.42 2.40 11.49
N ILE A 196 -4.81 3.59 11.48
CA ILE A 196 -3.68 3.88 10.60
C ILE A 196 -2.41 3.16 11.07
N GLN A 197 -2.16 3.14 12.39
CA GLN A 197 -1.02 2.41 12.94
C GLN A 197 -1.08 0.91 12.67
N ALA A 198 -2.29 0.34 12.65
CA ALA A 198 -2.54 -1.08 12.37
C ALA A 198 -2.56 -1.43 10.89
N CYS A 199 -2.14 -0.53 10.00
CA CYS A 199 -1.98 -0.81 8.58
C CYS A 199 -0.51 -0.82 8.19
N SER A 200 -0.10 -1.77 7.34
CA SER A 200 1.14 -1.71 6.57
C SER A 200 0.91 -0.92 5.30
N TRP A 201 1.83 -0.03 4.94
CA TRP A 201 1.61 0.97 3.89
C TRP A 201 2.62 0.88 2.74
N GLY A 202 2.11 1.09 1.53
CA GLY A 202 2.90 1.38 0.32
C GLY A 202 3.72 0.21 -0.21
N GLY A 203 4.62 0.55 -1.13
CA GLY A 203 5.47 -0.42 -1.83
C GLY A 203 6.50 -1.13 -0.94
N PHE A 204 6.64 -0.70 0.31
CA PHE A 204 7.57 -1.28 1.28
C PHE A 204 6.85 -1.98 2.45
N GLN A 205 5.51 -1.97 2.47
CA GLN A 205 4.67 -2.58 3.51
C GLN A 205 5.12 -2.25 4.95
N ILE A 206 5.35 -0.96 5.24
CA ILE A 206 5.80 -0.53 6.58
C ILE A 206 4.59 -0.26 7.46
N LEU A 207 4.56 -0.88 8.64
CA LEU A 207 3.48 -0.73 9.61
C LEU A 207 3.43 0.69 10.17
N GLY A 208 2.23 1.27 10.23
CA GLY A 208 2.02 2.64 10.69
C GLY A 208 2.38 2.89 12.14
N GLU A 209 2.53 1.85 12.97
CA GLU A 209 3.01 1.98 14.36
C GLU A 209 4.37 2.66 14.46
N TYR A 210 5.22 2.52 13.42
CA TYR A 210 6.59 3.06 13.39
C TYR A 210 6.64 4.52 12.91
N TYR A 211 5.52 5.24 12.89
CA TYR A 211 5.47 6.60 12.35
C TYR A 211 6.51 7.51 13.02
N SER A 212 6.69 7.39 14.33
CA SER A 212 7.57 8.26 15.11
C SER A 212 9.04 8.04 14.78
N GLU A 213 9.45 6.79 14.65
CA GLU A 213 10.80 6.37 14.28
C GLU A 213 11.10 6.63 12.80
N CYS A 214 10.05 6.78 11.98
CA CYS A 214 10.16 7.24 10.61
C CYS A 214 10.17 8.78 10.47
N GLY A 215 10.18 9.51 11.60
CA GLY A 215 10.28 10.98 11.63
C GLY A 215 8.96 11.72 11.41
N CYS A 216 7.83 11.04 11.51
CA CYS A 216 6.51 11.67 11.46
C CYS A 216 6.02 12.02 12.87
N SER A 217 5.33 13.14 12.99
CA SER A 217 4.76 13.59 14.27
C SER A 217 3.48 12.84 14.64
N THR A 218 2.78 12.30 13.64
CA THR A 218 1.53 11.56 13.79
C THR A 218 1.44 10.41 12.80
N ALA A 219 0.61 9.40 13.09
CA ALA A 219 0.29 8.34 12.14
C ALA A 219 -0.36 8.90 10.86
N PHE A 220 -1.07 10.04 10.96
CA PHE A 220 -1.70 10.69 9.81
C PHE A 220 -0.67 11.24 8.84
N GLU A 221 0.37 11.90 9.35
CA GLU A 221 1.49 12.40 8.55
C GLU A 221 2.20 11.24 7.83
N PHE A 222 2.40 10.13 8.53
CA PHE A 222 2.97 8.92 7.95
C PHE A 222 2.13 8.39 6.77
N ALA A 223 0.83 8.16 6.96
CA ALA A 223 -0.05 7.73 5.88
C ALA A 223 -0.08 8.74 4.71
N ASN A 224 -0.11 10.04 5.03
CA ASN A 224 -0.08 11.10 4.02
C ASN A 224 1.22 11.10 3.20
N LYS A 225 2.38 10.78 3.80
CA LYS A 225 3.63 10.60 3.05
C LYS A 225 3.52 9.46 2.04
N PHE A 226 2.91 8.33 2.41
CA PHE A 226 2.65 7.24 1.45
C PHE A 226 1.71 7.64 0.31
N MET A 227 0.70 8.44 0.61
CA MET A 227 -0.28 8.95 -0.35
C MET A 227 0.24 10.10 -1.23
N SER A 228 1.37 10.73 -0.85
CA SER A 228 1.93 11.91 -1.54
C SER A 228 2.67 11.57 -2.84
N GLY A 229 3.20 10.34 -2.96
CA GLY A 229 4.02 9.92 -4.09
C GLY A 229 5.14 8.97 -3.67
N THR A 230 5.88 8.45 -4.65
CA THR A 230 6.99 7.52 -4.39
C THR A 230 8.08 8.14 -3.51
N GLU A 231 8.30 9.45 -3.61
CA GLU A 231 9.31 10.14 -2.81
C GLU A 231 9.00 10.09 -1.30
N GLY A 232 7.74 10.27 -0.92
CA GLY A 232 7.32 10.14 0.47
C GLY A 232 7.51 8.70 0.99
N GLN A 233 7.23 7.69 0.16
CA GLN A 233 7.47 6.28 0.51
C GLN A 233 8.96 5.99 0.69
N VAL A 234 9.82 6.52 -0.20
CA VAL A 234 11.28 6.36 -0.15
C VAL A 234 11.85 6.96 1.14
N GLN A 235 11.42 8.17 1.52
CA GLN A 235 11.85 8.81 2.76
C GLN A 235 11.51 7.97 4.00
N ILE A 236 10.27 7.48 4.08
CA ILE A 236 9.84 6.61 5.16
C ILE A 236 10.66 5.31 5.17
N PHE A 237 10.88 4.69 4.00
CA PHE A 237 11.64 3.45 3.90
C PHE A 237 13.07 3.60 4.40
N ILE A 238 13.76 4.68 4.00
CA ILE A 238 15.12 4.95 4.46
C ILE A 238 15.15 5.11 5.99
N ALA A 239 14.23 5.91 6.55
CA ALA A 239 14.15 6.11 8.00
C ALA A 239 13.85 4.80 8.74
N PHE A 240 12.89 4.02 8.27
CA PHE A 240 12.54 2.71 8.83
C PHE A 240 13.73 1.75 8.81
N MET A 241 14.44 1.65 7.69
CA MET A 241 15.59 0.77 7.57
C MET A 241 16.74 1.17 8.51
N LYS A 242 17.00 2.47 8.66
CA LYS A 242 18.04 2.97 9.56
C LYS A 242 17.68 2.78 11.04
N ASN A 243 16.44 3.11 11.41
CA ASN A 243 16.04 3.29 12.81
C ASN A 243 15.41 2.03 13.40
N ILE A 244 14.68 1.25 12.60
CA ILE A 244 13.94 0.06 13.06
C ILE A 244 14.60 -1.24 12.59
N LYS A 245 15.19 -1.26 11.38
CA LYS A 245 15.75 -2.48 10.77
C LYS A 245 17.26 -2.41 10.48
N PRO A 246 18.13 -1.95 11.40
CA PRO A 246 19.57 -1.90 11.15
C PRO A 246 20.18 -3.28 10.87
N GLY A 247 19.61 -4.35 11.46
CA GLY A 247 19.97 -5.73 11.15
C GLY A 247 19.71 -6.11 9.69
N ALA A 248 18.59 -5.65 9.11
CA ALA A 248 18.28 -5.86 7.70
C ALA A 248 19.25 -5.08 6.82
N VAL A 249 19.55 -3.83 7.15
CA VAL A 249 20.57 -3.03 6.42
C VAL A 249 21.90 -3.77 6.38
N GLN A 250 22.37 -4.27 7.53
CA GLN A 250 23.60 -5.05 7.56
C GLN A 250 23.50 -6.34 6.73
N GLY A 251 22.35 -7.03 6.78
CA GLY A 251 22.08 -8.20 5.95
C GLY A 251 22.16 -7.89 4.46
N LEU A 252 21.55 -6.79 4.01
CA LEU A 252 21.61 -6.34 2.61
C LEU A 252 23.05 -6.03 2.17
N ARG A 253 23.84 -5.33 3.01
CA ARG A 253 25.27 -5.02 2.71
C ARG A 253 26.14 -6.25 2.54
N GLN A 254 25.82 -7.31 3.28
CA GLN A 254 26.60 -8.55 3.32
C GLN A 254 26.00 -9.64 2.41
N HIS A 255 24.90 -9.34 1.71
CA HIS A 255 24.08 -10.32 0.98
C HIS A 255 23.65 -11.52 1.85
N ASN A 256 23.47 -11.29 3.16
CA ASN A 256 22.97 -12.27 4.10
C ASN A 256 21.43 -12.21 4.15
N TRP A 257 20.78 -12.88 3.20
CA TRP A 257 19.34 -12.88 3.04
C TRP A 257 18.59 -13.49 4.22
N GLY A 258 19.19 -14.45 4.93
CA GLY A 258 18.62 -15.00 6.16
C GLY A 258 18.51 -13.96 7.27
N LYS A 259 19.52 -13.10 7.41
CA LYS A 259 19.50 -11.98 8.37
C LYS A 259 18.48 -10.91 7.98
N VAL A 260 18.28 -10.66 6.68
CA VAL A 260 17.21 -9.77 6.20
C VAL A 260 15.84 -10.36 6.55
N ALA A 261 15.63 -11.65 6.26
CA ALA A 261 14.39 -12.37 6.56
C ALA A 261 14.06 -12.36 8.04
N GLU A 262 15.05 -12.65 8.90
CA GLU A 262 14.91 -12.60 10.36
C GLU A 262 14.57 -11.19 10.86
N SER A 263 15.20 -10.16 10.29
CA SER A 263 14.94 -8.78 10.69
C SER A 263 13.52 -8.33 10.35
N TYR A 264 12.96 -8.81 9.24
CA TYR A 264 11.60 -8.46 8.81
C TYR A 264 10.52 -9.33 9.45
N ASN A 265 10.72 -10.65 9.46
CA ASN A 265 9.70 -11.63 9.84
C ASN A 265 9.91 -12.22 11.25
N GLY A 266 10.99 -11.84 11.94
CA GLY A 266 11.35 -12.31 13.28
C GLY A 266 12.15 -13.61 13.29
N ILE A 267 12.58 -14.04 14.49
CA ILE A 267 13.44 -15.22 14.70
C ILE A 267 12.84 -16.53 14.18
N TYR A 268 11.51 -16.60 14.06
CA TYR A 268 10.78 -17.77 13.57
C TYR A 268 10.48 -17.71 12.07
N TRP A 269 11.11 -16.79 11.32
CA TRP A 269 10.83 -16.61 9.89
C TRP A 269 10.96 -17.90 9.08
N GLN A 270 11.85 -18.81 9.46
CA GLN A 270 12.02 -20.08 8.74
C GLN A 270 10.80 -20.99 8.82
N SER A 271 9.97 -20.88 9.84
CA SER A 271 8.71 -21.65 9.94
C SER A 271 7.51 -20.86 9.42
N THR A 272 7.52 -19.52 9.54
CA THR A 272 6.39 -18.67 9.14
C THR A 272 6.46 -18.20 7.69
N ASN A 273 7.67 -18.03 7.15
CA ASN A 273 7.94 -17.53 5.81
C ASN A 273 9.27 -18.10 5.24
N PRO A 274 9.39 -19.44 5.09
CA PRO A 274 10.64 -20.12 4.74
C PRO A 274 11.28 -19.65 3.42
N ASP A 275 10.46 -19.20 2.48
CA ASP A 275 10.91 -18.85 1.13
C ASP A 275 11.46 -17.42 1.04
N TYR A 276 11.27 -16.59 2.07
CA TYR A 276 11.61 -15.16 2.03
C TYR A 276 13.08 -14.90 1.67
N ALA A 277 14.01 -15.58 2.33
CA ALA A 277 15.44 -15.42 2.05
C ALA A 277 15.84 -15.94 0.65
N ALA A 278 15.23 -17.03 0.20
CA ALA A 278 15.47 -17.59 -1.13
C ALA A 278 14.95 -16.66 -2.23
N ASN A 279 13.75 -16.10 -2.05
CA ASN A 279 13.16 -15.13 -2.96
C ASN A 279 14.00 -13.85 -3.06
N LEU A 280 14.48 -13.32 -1.94
CA LEU A 280 15.39 -12.17 -1.94
C LEU A 280 16.64 -12.43 -2.78
N LYS A 281 17.25 -13.61 -2.65
CA LYS A 281 18.40 -14.00 -3.47
C LYS A 281 18.04 -14.05 -4.96
N ILE A 282 16.91 -14.67 -5.30
CA ILE A 282 16.44 -14.76 -6.71
C ILE A 282 16.21 -13.37 -7.29
N PHE A 283 15.55 -12.48 -6.55
CA PHE A 283 15.30 -11.13 -7.02
C PHE A 283 16.58 -10.32 -7.12
N TYR A 284 17.51 -10.47 -6.18
CA TYR A 284 18.82 -9.81 -6.24
C TYR A 284 19.57 -10.18 -7.52
N GLU A 285 19.69 -11.48 -7.85
CA GLU A 285 20.36 -11.93 -9.07
C GLU A 285 19.64 -11.47 -10.35
N LYS A 286 18.32 -11.24 -10.31
CA LYS A 286 17.56 -10.68 -11.44
C LYS A 286 17.90 -9.21 -11.74
N PHE A 287 18.35 -8.45 -10.74
CA PHE A 287 18.61 -7.01 -10.86
C PHE A 287 20.09 -6.64 -10.95
N LYS A 288 20.97 -7.65 -10.94
CA LYS A 288 22.41 -7.53 -11.13
C LYS A 288 22.77 -7.50 -12.62
#